data_AF-A0A3S1BEP7-F1
#
_entry.id   AF-A0A3S1BEP7-F1
#
_cell.length_a   1.000
_cell.length_b   1.000
_cell.length_c   1.000
_cell.angle_alpha   90.00
_cell.angle_beta   90.00
_cell.angle_gamma   90.00
#
_symmetry.space_group_name_H-M   'P 1'
#
loop_
_entity.id
_entity.type
_entity.pdbx_description
1 polymer ?
#
loop_
_entity_poly.entity_id
_entity_poly.type
_entity_poly.pdbx_seq_one_letter_code
_entity_poly.pdbx_strand_id
1 'polypeptide(L)'
;MLIKAKCPIEPKPGGDVPIRGPPDVKSIALPHELVHPPPSPVEMQQMRQEEARDLLAWANETEREMKMDHNVRDVNGADMLRQRHEEIRAEIEARQDTFEEVIATGEALIKNEHYASEEIKAKVQQVEEARQRLQQTWLDQKDLYDQVYDLKIFLRDSDMLNATSAMQEVQLNSPDLGNNVEQVEALTRRHEAFEKVLTSQDEKTSDNFACCLTVTETVAPVSAGHIILTPTQPVGHEIARARTTDLLRRKPMRSQTDAKKRH
;
A
#
# COMPACT_ATOMS: atom_id res chain seq x y z
N MET A 1 -125.38 23.64 1.36
CA MET A 1 -125.25 22.34 2.05
C MET A 1 -123.87 21.77 1.73
N LEU A 2 -123.35 20.90 2.62
CA LEU A 2 -122.08 20.14 2.57
C LEU A 2 -120.84 20.92 3.06
N ILE A 3 -120.44 20.88 4.35
CA ILE A 3 -120.20 19.83 5.37
C ILE A 3 -118.71 19.38 5.40
N LYS A 4 -118.15 19.51 6.61
CA LYS A 4 -116.83 19.11 7.10
C LYS A 4 -116.51 17.62 6.86
N ALA A 5 -115.22 17.30 6.72
CA ALA A 5 -114.66 16.01 7.13
C ALA A 5 -113.27 16.19 7.76
N LYS A 6 -112.98 15.32 8.72
CA LYS A 6 -111.84 15.26 9.65
C LYS A 6 -110.91 14.12 9.20
N CYS A 7 -109.60 14.32 9.28
CA CYS A 7 -108.60 13.25 9.43
C CYS A 7 -107.33 13.79 10.10
N PRO A 8 -106.79 13.12 11.14
CA PRO A 8 -105.44 13.32 11.65
C PRO A 8 -104.56 12.07 11.41
N ILE A 9 -103.34 12.22 10.90
CA ILE A 9 -102.29 11.19 10.95
C ILE A 9 -100.92 11.87 11.18
N GLU A 10 -100.22 11.36 12.19
CA GLU A 10 -98.90 11.73 12.69
C GLU A 10 -97.71 11.32 11.78
N PRO A 11 -96.48 11.84 12.05
CA PRO A 11 -95.33 11.74 11.16
C PRO A 11 -94.55 10.41 11.25
N LYS A 12 -93.92 9.99 10.15
CA LYS A 12 -92.95 8.88 10.10
C LYS A 12 -91.54 9.36 10.49
N PRO A 13 -90.72 8.54 11.16
CA PRO A 13 -89.41 8.95 11.66
C PRO A 13 -88.36 9.01 10.55
N GLY A 14 -87.42 9.95 10.71
CA GLY A 14 -86.37 10.28 9.77
C GLY A 14 -85.31 9.19 9.56
N GLY A 15 -84.78 9.16 8.34
CA GLY A 15 -83.51 8.54 8.01
C GLY A 15 -82.58 9.61 7.46
N ASP A 16 -81.56 9.96 8.23
CA ASP A 16 -80.49 10.88 7.82
C ASP A 16 -79.64 10.22 6.73
N VAL A 17 -79.31 10.98 5.68
CA VAL A 17 -78.27 10.63 4.70
C VAL A 17 -76.96 11.27 5.18
N PRO A 18 -75.92 10.51 5.54
CA PRO A 18 -74.62 11.10 5.87
C PRO A 18 -73.82 11.42 4.61
N ILE A 19 -73.40 12.68 4.52
CA ILE A 19 -72.42 13.23 3.58
C ILE A 19 -71.08 12.48 3.77
N ARG A 20 -70.55 11.85 2.71
CA ARG A 20 -69.20 11.27 2.71
C ARG A 20 -68.16 12.38 2.83
N GLY A 21 -67.46 12.45 3.96
CA GLY A 21 -66.21 13.20 4.10
C GLY A 21 -65.08 12.60 3.25
N PRO A 22 -63.98 13.35 3.02
CA PRO A 22 -62.84 12.87 2.24
C PRO A 22 -62.23 11.60 2.88
N PRO A 23 -61.74 10.64 2.08
CA PRO A 23 -61.19 9.41 2.62
C PRO A 23 -59.95 9.67 3.47
N ASP A 24 -59.95 9.03 4.64
CA ASP A 24 -58.89 9.03 5.65
C ASP A 24 -57.58 8.49 5.06
N VAL A 25 -56.47 9.24 5.17
CA VAL A 25 -55.14 8.89 4.60
C VAL A 25 -54.42 7.84 5.47
N LYS A 26 -55.17 6.86 6.00
CA LYS A 26 -54.66 5.81 6.89
C LYS A 26 -55.06 4.45 6.36
N SER A 27 -54.44 4.01 5.27
CA SER A 27 -54.24 2.60 4.92
C SER A 27 -53.45 2.50 3.60
N ILE A 28 -52.23 3.02 3.61
CA ILE A 28 -51.19 2.41 2.77
C ILE A 28 -50.45 1.50 3.73
N ALA A 29 -50.83 0.22 3.75
CA ALA A 29 -50.01 -0.80 4.37
C ALA A 29 -48.70 -0.83 3.57
N LEU A 30 -47.64 -0.26 4.14
CA LEU A 30 -46.27 -0.54 3.70
C LEU A 30 -46.12 -2.06 3.65
N PRO A 31 -45.54 -2.64 2.57
CA PRO A 31 -45.24 -4.06 2.56
C PRO A 31 -44.41 -4.34 3.80
N HIS A 32 -44.89 -5.25 4.63
CA HIS A 32 -44.21 -5.77 5.80
C HIS A 32 -42.80 -6.13 5.34
N GLU A 33 -41.81 -5.26 5.62
CA GLU A 33 -40.42 -5.65 5.52
C GLU A 33 -40.32 -6.98 6.25
N LEU A 34 -39.78 -7.98 5.57
CA LEU A 34 -39.40 -9.24 6.17
C LEU A 34 -38.35 -8.91 7.23
N VAL A 35 -38.80 -8.47 8.41
CA VAL A 35 -37.98 -8.43 9.62
C VAL A 35 -37.76 -9.90 9.92
N HIS A 36 -36.68 -10.45 9.38
CA HIS A 36 -36.21 -11.77 9.73
C HIS A 36 -36.12 -11.82 11.26
N PRO A 37 -36.67 -12.85 11.92
CA PRO A 37 -36.57 -12.96 13.37
C PRO A 37 -35.09 -12.88 13.76
N PRO A 38 -34.73 -12.19 14.85
CA PRO A 38 -33.35 -12.12 15.29
C PRO A 38 -32.81 -13.55 15.46
N PRO A 39 -31.57 -13.82 15.01
CA PRO A 39 -31.01 -15.15 15.04
C PRO A 39 -31.06 -15.72 16.46
N SER A 40 -31.45 -16.98 16.58
CA SER A 40 -31.44 -17.70 17.84
C SER A 40 -30.01 -17.74 18.43
N PRO A 41 -29.85 -17.92 19.75
CA PRO A 41 -28.53 -17.99 20.37
C PRO A 41 -27.60 -19.04 19.72
N VAL A 42 -28.17 -20.14 19.21
CA VAL A 42 -27.42 -21.18 18.49
C VAL A 42 -26.98 -20.70 17.11
N GLU A 43 -27.84 -20.00 16.37
CA GLU A 43 -27.50 -19.41 15.07
C GLU A 43 -26.44 -18.31 15.21
N MET A 44 -26.54 -17.45 16.23
CA MET A 44 -25.52 -16.45 16.53
C MET A 44 -24.16 -17.10 16.86
N GLN A 45 -24.18 -18.21 17.59
CA GLN A 45 -22.97 -18.96 17.92
C GLN A 45 -22.36 -19.64 16.69
N GLN A 46 -23.17 -20.20 15.81
CA GLN A 46 -22.70 -20.82 14.56
C GLN A 46 -22.11 -19.78 13.61
N MET A 47 -22.78 -18.63 13.44
CA MET A 47 -22.29 -17.51 12.64
C MET A 47 -20.91 -17.04 13.13
N ARG A 48 -20.75 -16.88 14.46
CA ARG A 48 -19.47 -16.56 15.11
C ARG A 48 -18.37 -17.58 14.83
N GLN A 49 -18.69 -18.87 14.82
CA GLN A 49 -17.72 -19.92 14.52
C GLN A 49 -17.30 -19.92 13.05
N GLU A 50 -18.21 -19.57 12.15
CA GLU A 50 -17.93 -19.39 10.73
C GLU A 50 -17.02 -18.17 10.51
N GLU A 51 -17.35 -17.01 11.09
CA GLU A 51 -16.50 -15.81 11.09
C GLU A 51 -15.07 -16.10 11.58
N ALA A 52 -14.92 -16.84 12.68
CA ALA A 52 -13.61 -17.20 13.20
C ALA A 52 -12.81 -18.09 12.23
N ARG A 53 -13.48 -19.00 11.49
CA ARG A 53 -12.81 -19.85 10.50
C ARG A 53 -12.39 -19.05 9.28
N ASP A 54 -13.25 -18.16 8.80
CA ASP A 54 -12.99 -17.32 7.64
C ASP A 54 -11.86 -16.34 7.92
N LEU A 55 -11.83 -15.72 9.11
CA LEU A 55 -10.73 -14.86 9.55
C LEU A 55 -9.40 -15.60 9.58
N LEU A 56 -9.37 -16.82 10.12
CA LEU A 56 -8.16 -17.64 10.16
C LEU A 56 -7.69 -18.03 8.75
N ALA A 57 -8.61 -18.42 7.87
CA ALA A 57 -8.29 -18.76 6.49
C ALA A 57 -7.72 -17.56 5.74
N TRP A 58 -8.38 -16.41 5.86
CA TRP A 58 -7.93 -15.15 5.27
C TRP A 58 -6.56 -14.73 5.81
N ALA A 59 -6.35 -14.73 7.12
CA ALA A 59 -5.06 -14.34 7.71
C ALA A 59 -3.91 -15.22 7.19
N ASN A 60 -4.10 -16.54 7.12
CA ASN A 60 -3.08 -17.45 6.58
C ASN A 60 -2.83 -17.23 5.08
N GLU A 61 -3.87 -16.93 4.29
CA GLU A 61 -3.74 -16.62 2.87
C GLU A 61 -2.95 -15.33 2.66
N THR A 62 -3.29 -14.27 3.38
CA THR A 62 -2.62 -12.96 3.30
C THR A 62 -1.17 -13.06 3.77
N GLU A 63 -0.90 -13.80 4.86
CA GLU A 63 0.47 -14.10 5.26
C GLU A 63 1.26 -14.81 4.15
N ARG A 64 0.62 -15.77 3.46
CA ARG A 64 1.26 -16.48 2.37
C ARG A 64 1.54 -15.56 1.20
N GLU A 65 0.58 -14.72 0.80
CA GLU A 65 0.74 -13.71 -0.27
C GLU A 65 1.93 -12.79 0.01
N MET A 66 2.03 -12.28 1.24
CA MET A 66 3.14 -11.42 1.66
C MET A 66 4.49 -12.14 1.63
N LYS A 67 4.52 -13.44 1.93
CA LYS A 67 5.75 -14.26 1.93
C LYS A 67 6.09 -14.84 0.56
N MET A 68 5.25 -14.67 -0.46
CA MET A 68 5.57 -15.13 -1.81
C MET A 68 6.78 -14.37 -2.37
N ASP A 69 7.55 -15.03 -3.24
CA ASP A 69 8.75 -14.43 -3.81
C ASP A 69 8.39 -13.36 -4.87
N HIS A 70 8.77 -12.11 -4.61
CA HIS A 70 8.48 -10.97 -5.47
C HIS A 70 9.75 -10.52 -6.21
N ASN A 71 10.01 -11.12 -7.37
CA ASN A 71 11.13 -10.73 -8.21
C ASN A 71 10.85 -9.43 -8.98
N VAL A 72 11.31 -8.30 -8.43
CA VAL A 72 11.20 -6.98 -9.06
C VAL A 72 12.47 -6.62 -9.84
N ARG A 73 12.29 -6.13 -11.07
CA ARG A 73 13.40 -5.86 -12.00
C ARG A 73 13.93 -4.43 -11.92
N ASP A 74 13.05 -3.48 -11.64
CA ASP A 74 13.35 -2.04 -11.65
C ASP A 74 12.65 -1.32 -10.48
N VAL A 75 12.91 -0.02 -10.39
CA VAL A 75 12.34 0.86 -9.34
C VAL A 75 10.82 0.85 -9.37
N ASN A 76 10.20 0.87 -10.57
CA ASN A 76 8.76 0.89 -10.71
C ASN A 76 8.11 -0.39 -10.18
N GLY A 77 8.68 -1.56 -10.49
CA GLY A 77 8.21 -2.83 -9.94
C GLY A 77 8.33 -2.88 -8.41
N ALA A 78 9.42 -2.36 -7.85
CA ALA A 78 9.59 -2.26 -6.40
C ALA A 78 8.58 -1.30 -5.76
N ASP A 79 8.25 -0.19 -6.42
CA ASP A 79 7.25 0.77 -5.95
C ASP A 79 5.83 0.16 -5.95
N MET A 80 5.47 -0.54 -7.01
CA MET A 80 4.19 -1.28 -7.09
C MET A 80 4.08 -2.34 -5.98
N LEU A 81 5.17 -3.03 -5.67
CA LEU A 81 5.21 -4.01 -4.58
C LEU A 81 4.94 -3.36 -3.22
N ARG A 82 5.56 -2.20 -2.95
CA ARG A 82 5.29 -1.40 -1.73
C ARG A 82 3.85 -0.91 -1.68
N GLN A 83 3.29 -0.47 -2.81
CA GLN A 83 1.90 -0.04 -2.89
C GLN A 83 0.93 -1.19 -2.55
N ARG A 84 1.12 -2.37 -3.15
CA ARG A 84 0.32 -3.56 -2.82
C ARG A 84 0.44 -3.93 -1.33
N HIS A 85 1.64 -3.80 -0.75
CA HIS A 85 1.85 -4.05 0.67
C HIS A 85 1.08 -3.08 1.58
N GLU A 86 0.95 -1.81 1.18
CA GLU A 86 0.13 -0.83 1.89
C GLU A 86 -1.38 -1.09 1.69
N GLU A 87 -1.81 -1.62 0.55
CA GLU A 87 -3.19 -2.10 0.37
C GLU A 87 -3.51 -3.25 1.34
N ILE A 88 -2.60 -4.21 1.46
CA ILE A 88 -2.73 -5.31 2.45
C ILE A 88 -2.85 -4.75 3.87
N ARG A 89 -2.10 -3.70 4.20
CA ARG A 89 -2.24 -3.03 5.50
C ARG A 89 -3.65 -2.52 5.73
N ALA A 90 -4.23 -1.83 4.75
CA ALA A 90 -5.60 -1.33 4.84
C ALA A 90 -6.61 -2.48 4.97
N GLU A 91 -6.38 -3.60 4.28
CA GLU A 91 -7.20 -4.81 4.42
C GLU A 91 -7.12 -5.44 5.82
N ILE A 92 -5.95 -5.38 6.48
CA ILE A 92 -5.74 -5.81 7.87
C ILE A 92 -6.46 -4.87 8.83
N GLU A 93 -6.27 -3.55 8.69
CA GLU A 93 -6.89 -2.53 9.53
C GLU A 93 -8.43 -2.61 9.45
N ALA A 94 -8.99 -2.84 8.26
CA ALA A 94 -10.43 -2.96 8.06
C ALA A 94 -11.06 -4.21 8.73
N ARG A 95 -10.27 -5.23 9.05
CA ARG A 95 -10.73 -6.46 9.71
C ARG A 95 -10.43 -6.49 11.20
N GLN A 96 -9.76 -5.47 11.72
CA GLN A 96 -9.32 -5.42 13.10
C GLN A 96 -10.50 -5.52 14.08
N ASP A 97 -11.58 -4.80 13.81
CA ASP A 97 -12.81 -4.85 14.60
C ASP A 97 -13.41 -6.25 14.62
N THR A 98 -13.39 -6.96 13.48
CA THR A 98 -13.93 -8.33 13.40
C THR A 98 -13.11 -9.32 14.24
N PHE A 99 -11.77 -9.18 14.26
CA PHE A 99 -10.93 -9.96 15.18
C PHE A 99 -11.33 -9.71 16.64
N GLU A 100 -11.46 -8.44 17.03
CA GLU A 100 -11.80 -8.04 18.40
C GLU A 100 -13.16 -8.56 18.83
N GLU A 101 -14.17 -8.47 17.97
CA GLU A 101 -15.51 -8.96 18.27
C GLU A 101 -15.56 -10.48 18.45
N VAL A 102 -14.90 -11.23 17.57
CA VAL A 102 -14.83 -12.70 17.65
C VAL A 102 -14.13 -13.15 18.94
N ILE A 103 -13.02 -12.50 19.29
CA ILE A 103 -12.28 -12.76 20.54
C ILE A 103 -13.16 -12.43 21.74
N ALA A 104 -13.73 -11.22 21.79
CA ALA A 104 -14.55 -10.76 22.92
C ALA A 104 -15.76 -11.68 23.18
N THR A 105 -16.38 -12.22 22.12
CA THR A 105 -17.49 -13.16 22.29
C THR A 105 -17.03 -14.53 22.74
N GLY A 106 -15.91 -15.02 22.22
CA GLY A 106 -15.33 -16.26 22.71
C GLY A 106 -15.00 -16.17 24.21
N GLU A 107 -14.41 -15.07 24.65
CA GLU A 107 -14.14 -14.79 26.06
C GLU A 107 -15.42 -14.70 26.91
N ALA A 108 -16.46 -14.04 26.39
CA ALA A 108 -17.75 -13.98 27.08
C ALA A 108 -18.40 -15.36 27.25
N LEU A 109 -18.31 -16.23 26.22
CA LEU A 109 -18.83 -17.60 26.28
C LEU A 109 -18.05 -18.45 27.30
N ILE A 110 -16.72 -18.30 27.36
CA ILE A 110 -15.89 -18.99 28.34
C ILE A 110 -16.24 -18.53 29.76
N LYS A 111 -16.42 -17.22 29.98
CA LYS A 111 -16.79 -16.64 31.28
C LYS A 111 -18.16 -17.13 31.77
N ASN A 112 -19.08 -17.41 30.85
CA ASN A 112 -20.41 -17.93 31.14
C ASN A 112 -20.43 -19.46 31.31
N GLU A 113 -19.27 -20.12 31.42
CA GLU A 113 -19.13 -21.57 31.61
C GLU A 113 -19.87 -22.38 30.53
N HIS A 114 -19.78 -21.93 29.27
CA HIS A 114 -20.38 -22.63 28.14
C HIS A 114 -19.90 -24.09 28.06
N TYR A 115 -20.76 -25.03 27.64
CA TYR A 115 -20.45 -26.46 27.64
C TYR A 115 -19.22 -26.83 26.77
N ALA A 116 -18.92 -26.01 25.77
CA ALA A 116 -17.77 -26.13 24.87
C ALA A 116 -16.63 -25.11 25.18
N SER A 117 -16.55 -24.60 26.41
CA SER A 117 -15.57 -23.55 26.78
C SER A 117 -14.12 -23.88 26.41
N GLU A 118 -13.69 -25.12 26.55
CA GLU A 118 -12.32 -25.54 26.19
C GLU A 118 -12.05 -25.43 24.68
N GLU A 119 -12.99 -25.83 23.83
CA GLU A 119 -12.87 -25.72 22.37
C GLU A 119 -12.90 -24.23 21.95
N ILE A 120 -13.78 -23.44 22.56
CA ILE A 120 -13.88 -22.00 22.29
C ILE A 120 -12.57 -21.31 22.68
N LYS A 121 -12.00 -21.65 23.84
CA LYS A 121 -10.71 -21.10 24.29
C LYS A 121 -9.58 -21.40 23.31
N ALA A 122 -9.47 -22.63 22.84
CA ALA A 122 -8.48 -23.00 21.84
C ALA A 122 -8.68 -22.22 20.53
N LYS A 123 -9.93 -21.99 20.12
CA LYS A 123 -10.24 -21.23 18.91
C LYS A 123 -9.91 -19.74 19.07
N VAL A 124 -10.28 -19.11 20.18
CA VAL A 124 -9.94 -17.71 20.49
C VAL A 124 -8.42 -17.51 20.48
N GLN A 125 -7.68 -18.42 21.10
CA GLN A 125 -6.22 -18.38 21.09
C GLN A 125 -5.66 -18.46 19.66
N GLN A 126 -6.18 -19.37 18.82
CA GLN A 126 -5.76 -19.45 17.42
C GLN A 126 -5.99 -18.14 16.66
N VAL A 127 -7.13 -17.49 16.88
CA VAL A 127 -7.49 -16.21 16.23
C VAL A 127 -6.57 -15.09 16.68
N GLU A 128 -6.30 -14.97 17.98
CA GLU A 128 -5.39 -13.98 18.55
C GLU A 128 -3.95 -14.17 18.03
N GLU A 129 -3.45 -15.40 18.05
CA GLU A 129 -2.11 -15.70 17.53
C GLU A 129 -2.02 -15.42 16.02
N ALA A 130 -3.07 -15.71 15.24
CA ALA A 130 -3.09 -15.39 13.81
C ALA A 130 -3.07 -13.88 13.56
N ARG A 131 -3.85 -13.09 14.33
CA ARG A 131 -3.81 -11.62 14.28
C ARG A 131 -2.40 -11.09 14.54
N GLN A 132 -1.75 -11.55 15.61
CA GLN A 132 -0.41 -11.09 15.97
C GLN A 132 0.64 -11.50 14.92
N ARG A 133 0.60 -12.75 14.44
CA ARG A 133 1.52 -13.22 13.39
C ARG A 133 1.34 -12.47 12.07
N LEU A 134 0.11 -12.15 11.70
CA LEU A 134 -0.20 -11.39 10.49
C LEU A 134 0.40 -9.97 10.57
N GLN A 135 0.21 -9.29 11.72
CA GLN A 135 0.80 -7.96 11.95
C GLN A 135 2.34 -8.00 11.93
N GLN A 136 2.94 -8.98 12.61
CA GLN A 136 4.39 -9.13 12.61
C GLN A 136 4.94 -9.42 11.21
N THR A 137 4.29 -10.33 10.48
CA THR A 137 4.67 -10.64 9.09
C THR A 137 4.60 -9.39 8.21
N TRP A 138 3.58 -8.55 8.38
CA TRP A 138 3.47 -7.32 7.61
C TRP A 138 4.64 -6.35 7.90
N LEU A 139 5.02 -6.19 9.17
CA LEU A 139 6.16 -5.35 9.56
C LEU A 139 7.47 -5.88 8.97
N ASP A 140 7.73 -7.18 9.11
CA ASP A 140 8.96 -7.80 8.61
C ASP A 140 9.08 -7.64 7.08
N GLN A 141 7.97 -7.78 6.35
CA GLN A 141 7.95 -7.63 4.89
C GLN A 141 8.05 -6.17 4.45
N LYS A 142 7.54 -5.22 5.24
CA LYS A 142 7.65 -3.79 4.95
C LYS A 142 9.13 -3.38 4.87
N ASP A 143 9.91 -3.77 5.87
CA ASP A 143 11.33 -3.46 5.92
C ASP A 143 12.08 -4.07 4.74
N LEU A 144 11.71 -5.28 4.31
CA LEU A 144 12.27 -5.92 3.13
C LEU A 144 11.93 -5.16 1.84
N TYR A 145 10.67 -4.75 1.64
CA TYR A 145 10.27 -4.06 0.42
C TYR A 145 10.86 -2.66 0.32
N ASP A 146 11.00 -1.95 1.44
CA ASP A 146 11.70 -0.67 1.49
C ASP A 146 13.19 -0.85 1.11
N GLN A 147 13.86 -1.86 1.67
CA GLN A 147 15.24 -2.23 1.32
C GLN A 147 15.41 -2.58 -0.16
N VAL A 148 14.48 -3.35 -0.73
CA VAL A 148 14.49 -3.71 -2.15
C VAL A 148 14.33 -2.46 -3.03
N TYR A 149 13.42 -1.56 -2.68
CA TYR A 149 13.22 -0.31 -3.41
C TYR A 149 14.47 0.57 -3.39
N ASP A 150 15.08 0.76 -2.22
CA ASP A 150 16.31 1.54 -2.07
C ASP A 150 17.46 0.95 -2.90
N LEU A 151 17.59 -0.38 -2.90
CA LEU A 151 18.55 -1.07 -3.76
C LEU A 151 18.29 -0.79 -5.26
N LYS A 152 17.03 -0.82 -5.71
CA LYS A 152 16.72 -0.53 -7.11
C LYS A 152 17.02 0.92 -7.49
N ILE A 153 16.76 1.87 -6.59
CA ILE A 153 17.15 3.28 -6.78
C ILE A 153 18.67 3.38 -6.92
N PHE A 154 19.42 2.73 -6.01
CA PHE A 154 20.87 2.74 -6.05
C PHE A 154 21.43 2.17 -7.36
N LEU A 155 20.92 1.02 -7.83
CA LEU A 155 21.37 0.41 -9.08
C LEU A 155 21.11 1.32 -10.29
N ARG A 156 19.91 1.91 -10.39
CA ARG A 156 19.59 2.88 -11.45
C ARG A 156 20.55 4.08 -11.43
N ASP A 157 20.79 4.63 -10.24
CA ASP A 157 21.62 5.81 -10.07
C ASP A 157 23.10 5.51 -10.36
N SER A 158 23.56 4.29 -10.03
CA SER A 158 24.87 3.75 -10.38
C SER A 158 25.03 3.60 -11.91
N ASP A 159 24.04 3.01 -12.59
CA ASP A 159 24.08 2.84 -14.04
C ASP A 159 24.12 4.19 -14.77
N MET A 160 23.35 5.17 -14.29
CA MET A 160 23.39 6.54 -14.79
C MET A 160 24.77 7.18 -14.60
N LEU A 161 25.39 6.98 -13.43
CA LEU A 161 26.73 7.49 -13.14
C LEU A 161 27.78 6.85 -14.04
N ASN A 162 27.73 5.53 -14.21
CA ASN A 162 28.63 4.79 -15.08
C ASN A 162 28.50 5.23 -16.55
N ALA A 163 27.28 5.40 -17.06
CA ALA A 163 27.05 5.90 -18.41
C ALA A 163 27.60 7.33 -18.59
N THR A 164 27.40 8.20 -17.60
CA THR A 164 27.88 9.58 -17.64
C THR A 164 29.42 9.62 -17.58
N SER A 165 30.04 8.81 -16.73
CA SER A 165 31.49 8.66 -16.63
C SER A 165 32.10 8.16 -17.94
N ALA A 166 31.54 7.10 -18.54
CA ALA A 166 32.01 6.57 -19.82
C ALA A 166 31.92 7.62 -20.95
N MET A 167 30.82 8.38 -21.00
CA MET A 167 30.67 9.50 -21.93
C MET A 167 31.80 10.53 -21.77
N GLN A 168 32.15 10.86 -20.54
CA GLN A 168 33.24 11.79 -20.26
C GLN A 168 34.61 11.23 -20.60
N GLU A 169 34.90 9.97 -20.30
CA GLU A 169 36.19 9.34 -20.66
C GLU A 169 36.44 9.42 -22.17
N VAL A 170 35.42 9.16 -22.99
CA VAL A 170 35.50 9.28 -24.45
C VAL A 170 35.78 10.72 -24.87
N GLN A 171 35.09 11.70 -24.29
CA GLN A 171 35.27 13.11 -24.61
C GLN A 171 36.63 13.64 -24.17
N LEU A 172 37.06 13.28 -22.96
CA LEU A 172 38.40 13.61 -22.47
C LEU A 172 39.46 12.99 -23.38
N ASN A 173 39.29 11.76 -23.86
CA ASN A 173 40.24 11.14 -24.79
C ASN A 173 40.25 11.75 -26.20
N SER A 174 39.32 12.66 -26.52
CA SER A 174 39.40 13.44 -27.75
C SER A 174 40.54 14.46 -27.66
N PRO A 175 41.43 14.54 -28.67
CA PRO A 175 42.55 15.48 -28.67
C PRO A 175 42.13 16.93 -28.95
N ASP A 176 40.86 17.16 -29.29
CA ASP A 176 40.35 18.46 -29.74
C ASP A 176 39.55 19.13 -28.63
N LEU A 177 40.21 20.00 -27.87
CA LEU A 177 39.62 20.77 -26.76
C LEU A 177 38.79 21.97 -27.25
N GLY A 178 38.20 21.84 -28.44
CA GLY A 178 37.44 22.86 -29.14
C GLY A 178 38.34 23.90 -29.79
N ASN A 179 38.09 24.23 -31.05
CA ASN A 179 38.90 25.18 -31.82
C ASN A 179 38.39 26.63 -31.76
N ASN A 180 37.22 26.87 -31.15
CA ASN A 180 36.65 28.20 -30.96
C ASN A 180 36.04 28.38 -29.55
N VAL A 181 35.73 29.62 -29.18
CA VAL A 181 35.22 29.98 -27.85
C VAL A 181 33.89 29.28 -27.53
N GLU A 182 33.00 29.17 -28.53
CA GLU A 182 31.71 28.49 -28.35
C GLU A 182 31.85 27.00 -27.97
N GLN A 183 32.78 26.28 -28.60
CA GLN A 183 33.03 24.87 -28.28
C GLN A 183 33.63 24.71 -26.88
N VAL A 184 34.54 25.60 -26.48
CA VAL A 184 35.15 25.60 -25.14
C VAL A 184 34.11 25.93 -24.07
N GLU A 185 33.21 26.89 -24.32
CA GLU A 185 32.10 27.21 -23.42
C GLU A 185 31.08 26.08 -23.30
N ALA A 186 30.76 25.40 -24.40
CA ALA A 186 29.90 24.21 -24.39
C ALA A 186 30.52 23.07 -23.59
N LEU A 187 31.83 22.85 -23.72
CA LEU A 187 32.59 21.87 -22.94
C LEU A 187 32.58 22.23 -21.44
N THR A 188 32.74 23.53 -21.12
CA THR A 188 32.73 24.04 -19.74
C THR A 188 31.36 23.89 -19.07
N ARG A 189 30.27 24.32 -19.72
CA ARG A 189 28.90 24.17 -19.19
C ARG A 189 28.54 22.70 -18.96
N ARG A 190 29.01 21.80 -19.82
CA ARG A 190 28.76 20.36 -19.68
C ARG A 190 29.57 19.75 -18.52
N HIS A 191 30.79 20.21 -18.29
CA HIS A 191 31.59 19.82 -17.12
C HIS A 191 30.98 20.35 -15.81
N GLU A 192 30.46 21.57 -15.79
CA GLU A 192 29.70 22.11 -14.65
C GLU A 192 28.40 21.31 -14.39
N ALA A 193 27.70 20.89 -15.45
CA ALA A 193 26.53 20.02 -15.32
C ALA A 193 26.93 18.65 -14.73
N PHE A 194 28.07 18.10 -15.14
CA PHE A 194 28.59 16.87 -14.56
C PHE A 194 28.99 17.02 -13.09
N GLU A 195 29.70 18.08 -12.70
CA GLU A 195 30.05 18.29 -11.29
C GLU A 195 28.79 18.43 -10.43
N LYS A 196 27.74 19.08 -10.91
CA LYS A 196 26.43 19.12 -10.21
C LYS A 196 25.84 17.73 -10.03
N VAL A 197 25.92 16.87 -11.04
CA VAL A 197 25.48 15.47 -10.97
C VAL A 197 26.33 14.70 -9.96
N LEU A 198 27.65 14.85 -9.95
CA LEU A 198 28.54 14.22 -8.98
C LEU A 198 28.26 14.66 -7.55
N THR A 199 28.16 15.97 -7.29
CA THR A 199 27.87 16.48 -5.95
C THR A 199 26.51 15.98 -5.44
N SER A 200 25.51 15.92 -6.33
CA SER A 200 24.19 15.37 -6.00
C SER A 200 24.20 13.86 -5.77
N GLN A 201 25.09 13.13 -6.44
CA GLN A 201 25.20 11.67 -6.34
C GLN A 201 26.03 11.25 -5.13
N ASP A 202 27.02 12.05 -4.72
CA ASP A 202 27.88 11.79 -3.56
C ASP A 202 27.09 11.77 -2.24
N GLU A 203 26.13 12.69 -2.08
CA GLU A 203 25.23 12.72 -0.93
C GLU A 203 24.34 11.46 -0.90
N LYS A 204 23.82 11.04 -2.07
CA LYS A 204 22.91 9.89 -2.19
C LYS A 204 23.60 8.52 -2.10
N THR A 205 24.83 8.41 -2.62
CA THR A 205 25.59 7.16 -2.60
C THR A 205 26.12 6.84 -1.21
N SER A 206 26.45 7.85 -0.39
CA SER A 206 26.88 7.63 1.00
C SER A 206 25.79 6.95 1.85
N ASP A 207 24.54 7.39 1.73
CA ASP A 207 23.42 6.84 2.50
C ASP A 207 22.97 5.48 1.96
N ASN A 208 22.96 5.31 0.63
CA ASN A 208 22.52 4.07 -0.01
C ASN A 208 23.53 2.91 0.11
N PHE A 209 24.83 3.19 0.24
CA PHE A 209 25.86 2.14 0.33
C PHE A 209 25.78 1.38 1.66
N ALA A 210 25.44 2.07 2.75
CA ALA A 210 25.21 1.45 4.06
C ALA A 210 23.99 0.52 4.04
N CYS A 211 22.89 0.94 3.41
CA CYS A 211 21.68 0.12 3.24
C CYS A 211 21.95 -1.10 2.35
N CYS A 212 22.69 -0.94 1.24
CA CYS A 212 23.01 -2.02 0.31
C CYS A 212 23.82 -3.16 0.96
N LEU A 213 24.77 -2.84 1.85
CA LEU A 213 25.51 -3.85 2.64
C LEU A 213 24.56 -4.70 3.51
N THR A 214 23.62 -4.06 4.21
CA THR A 214 22.66 -4.75 5.08
C THR A 214 21.67 -5.62 4.30
N VAL A 215 21.25 -5.20 3.09
CA VAL A 215 20.37 -6.02 2.24
C VAL A 215 21.07 -7.32 1.82
N THR A 216 22.35 -7.25 1.41
CA THR A 216 23.07 -8.46 0.97
C THR A 216 23.31 -9.49 2.07
N GLU A 217 23.52 -9.04 3.32
CA GLU A 217 23.69 -9.94 4.47
C GLU A 217 22.35 -10.50 5.00
N THR A 218 21.26 -9.73 4.95
CA THR A 218 19.95 -10.12 5.50
C THR A 218 19.15 -11.00 4.54
N VAL A 219 19.32 -10.81 3.22
CA VAL A 219 18.62 -11.60 2.19
C VAL A 219 19.31 -12.93 1.89
N ALA A 220 20.62 -13.06 2.14
CA ALA A 220 21.38 -14.29 1.91
C ALA A 220 20.96 -15.51 2.78
N PRO A 221 20.54 -15.37 4.06
CA PRO A 221 20.14 -16.53 4.87
C PRO A 221 18.66 -16.90 4.78
N VAL A 222 17.75 -16.06 4.27
CA VAL A 222 16.29 -16.25 4.47
C VAL A 222 15.57 -16.90 3.28
N SER A 223 16.06 -16.79 2.04
CA SER A 223 15.44 -17.46 0.89
C SER A 223 16.43 -18.33 0.13
N ALA A 224 16.33 -19.64 0.34
CA ALA A 224 16.99 -20.67 -0.47
C ALA A 224 16.46 -20.74 -1.93
N GLY A 225 15.76 -19.70 -2.41
CA GLY A 225 15.32 -19.60 -3.78
C GLY A 225 15.16 -18.13 -4.20
N HIS A 226 16.10 -17.67 -5.02
CA HIS A 226 15.82 -16.78 -6.16
C HIS A 226 15.74 -15.26 -6.03
N ILE A 227 15.99 -14.63 -4.87
CA ILE A 227 16.57 -13.28 -4.96
C ILE A 227 18.04 -13.43 -5.33
N ILE A 228 18.32 -13.70 -6.61
CA ILE A 228 19.67 -13.61 -7.16
C ILE A 228 20.03 -12.11 -7.21
N LEU A 229 20.32 -11.53 -6.05
CA LEU A 229 21.18 -10.35 -5.99
C LEU A 229 22.56 -10.87 -6.33
N THR A 230 22.90 -10.93 -7.62
CA THR A 230 24.29 -11.14 -8.01
C THR A 230 25.10 -10.06 -7.27
N PRO A 231 26.16 -10.41 -6.52
CA PRO A 231 27.01 -9.41 -5.89
C PRO A 231 27.60 -8.57 -7.02
N THR A 232 27.03 -7.39 -7.24
CA THR A 232 27.55 -6.44 -8.20
C THR A 232 28.91 -6.03 -7.65
N GLN A 233 29.94 -6.37 -8.40
CA GLN A 233 31.32 -5.97 -8.14
C GLN A 233 31.39 -4.45 -7.86
N PRO A 234 32.38 -3.99 -7.08
CA PRO A 234 32.25 -2.78 -6.28
C PRO A 234 32.21 -1.53 -7.16
N VAL A 235 31.00 -1.01 -7.34
CA VAL A 235 30.69 0.30 -7.93
C VAL A 235 31.57 1.41 -7.32
N GLY A 236 31.93 1.27 -6.03
CA GLY A 236 32.87 2.19 -5.35
C GLY A 236 34.24 2.32 -6.03
N HIS A 237 34.74 1.27 -6.69
CA HIS A 237 36.01 1.33 -7.42
C HIS A 237 35.90 2.12 -8.74
N GLU A 238 34.76 2.05 -9.43
CA GLU A 238 34.51 2.80 -10.67
C GLU A 238 34.26 4.28 -10.40
N ILE A 239 33.52 4.62 -9.33
CA ILE A 239 33.33 6.01 -8.90
C ILE A 239 34.67 6.65 -8.51
N ALA A 240 35.51 5.95 -7.75
CA ALA A 240 36.84 6.43 -7.38
C ALA A 240 37.74 6.62 -8.61
N ARG A 241 37.65 5.70 -9.59
CA ARG A 241 38.38 5.80 -10.87
C ARG A 241 37.92 7.01 -11.69
N ALA A 242 36.61 7.20 -11.86
CA ALA A 242 36.03 8.33 -12.58
C ALA A 242 36.46 9.68 -11.99
N ARG A 243 36.40 9.82 -10.66
CA ARG A 243 36.86 11.03 -9.95
C ARG A 243 38.35 11.29 -10.16
N THR A 244 39.17 10.25 -10.12
CA THR A 244 40.62 10.36 -10.33
C THR A 244 40.93 10.82 -11.76
N THR A 245 40.21 10.27 -12.75
CA THR A 245 40.37 10.63 -14.17
C THR A 245 39.95 12.07 -14.45
N ASP A 246 38.84 12.54 -13.86
CA ASP A 246 38.35 13.91 -14.01
C ASP A 246 39.30 14.96 -13.38
N LEU A 247 39.78 14.69 -12.15
CA LEU A 247 40.75 15.52 -11.44
C LEU A 247 42.07 15.70 -12.22
N LEU A 248 42.56 14.65 -12.88
CA LEU A 248 43.84 14.67 -13.60
C LEU A 248 43.80 15.55 -14.87
N ARG A 249 42.65 15.75 -15.50
CA ARG A 249 42.50 16.58 -16.72
C ARG A 249 41.92 17.97 -16.49
N ARG A 250 41.45 18.27 -15.27
CA ARG A 250 40.95 19.58 -14.84
C ARG A 250 41.98 20.72 -15.00
N LYS A 251 43.23 20.45 -14.67
CA LYS A 251 44.33 21.43 -14.77
C LYS A 251 44.65 21.80 -16.23
N PRO A 252 44.82 20.84 -17.17
CA PRO A 252 44.98 21.12 -18.59
C PRO A 252 43.83 21.92 -19.21
N MET A 253 42.57 21.54 -18.96
CA MET A 253 41.42 22.23 -19.57
C MET A 253 41.28 23.69 -19.12
N ARG A 254 41.39 23.96 -17.82
CA ARG A 254 41.35 25.35 -17.31
C ARG A 254 42.49 26.19 -17.88
N SER A 255 43.69 25.61 -17.99
CA SER A 255 44.84 26.32 -18.56
C SER A 255 44.64 26.68 -20.04
N GLN A 256 43.98 25.83 -20.84
CA GLN A 256 43.68 26.12 -22.24
C GLN A 256 42.52 27.12 -22.40
N THR A 257 41.49 27.03 -21.57
CA THR A 257 40.39 28.02 -21.55
C THR A 257 40.92 29.42 -21.19
N ASP A 258 41.79 29.51 -20.20
CA ASP A 258 42.42 30.77 -19.79
C ASP A 258 43.40 31.30 -20.84
N ALA A 259 44.10 30.42 -21.56
CA ALA A 259 44.99 30.81 -22.66
C ALA A 259 44.22 31.34 -23.88
N LYS A 260 43.08 30.71 -24.22
CA LYS A 260 42.24 31.15 -25.35
C LYS A 260 41.40 32.39 -25.08
N LYS A 261 41.07 32.69 -23.82
CA LYS A 261 40.41 33.96 -23.44
C LYS A 261 41.35 35.17 -23.45
N ARG A 262 42.67 34.95 -23.51
CA ARG A 262 43.70 36.00 -23.53
C ARG A 262 44.12 36.42 -24.94
N HIS A 263 43.65 35.73 -25.98
CA HIS A 263 43.90 36.01 -27.39
C HIS A 263 42.60 36.35 -28.09
#